data_AF-A0A178MG08-F1
#
_entry.id   AF-A0A178MG08-F1
#
_cell.length_a   1.000
_cell.length_b   1.000
_cell.length_c   1.000
_cell.angle_alpha   90.00
_cell.angle_beta   90.00
_cell.angle_gamma   90.00
#
_symmetry.space_group_name_H-M   'P 1'
#
loop_
_entity.id
_entity.type
_entity.pdbx_description
1 polymer ?
#
loop_
_entity_poly.entity_id
_entity_poly.type
_entity_poly.pdbx_seq_one_letter_code
_entity_poly.pdbx_strand_id
1 'polypeptide(L)'
;MKRTAAILAVIVLSVMGLGLSRTAAQSGAPGLQAALGTAFTYQGRLTQSSGPVNGTCDVEFRLFDDATAGTQIGSTQTKTNVTVTNGVFTVALDFGATAFNGDARWLAISVRCPAGSGSYTALSPRQPLTPAPYALALPGLRTQPNATSPNLIGGFSGNSITNGVVGSAIGGGGGNVFPNRVTDDYSVVSGGYNNQAGDNAGTTSDRPYATVGGGVGNTASGEGATIGGGGYNIANAIGTAIGGGNGNNATGSFATIGGGIGNNASGSYATVGGGNQNTASGAYTVIGGGNQNTASEVEATVGGGNTNQASGRQSTVSGGYQNIASGIFATVPGGAGAAAANFGQMAYASGSFFSPGDAQTSTYVLRNLTDGSTTAVELFLDGSAQRIAISDDRTVVFEALIVGQRPDGASAGFRLSGVIANINGTTSLLGVTPLESLGSTPAASSWTVIVLADDPSDSLRFVVTTSATFTAWVATVRTVEVSVD
;
A
#
# COMPACT_ATOMS: atom_id res chain seq x y z
N MET A 1 80.47 13.83 -2.25
CA MET A 1 79.77 14.94 -2.92
C MET A 1 78.80 14.34 -3.94
N LYS A 2 77.64 13.80 -3.55
CA LYS A 2 76.32 14.48 -3.53
C LYS A 2 76.19 15.65 -4.52
N ARG A 3 75.31 15.49 -5.52
CA ARG A 3 74.14 16.36 -5.77
C ARG A 3 73.21 15.73 -6.83
N THR A 4 72.24 14.98 -6.33
CA THR A 4 70.92 14.76 -6.95
C THR A 4 70.21 16.12 -7.06
N ALA A 5 69.57 16.43 -8.19
CA ALA A 5 68.72 17.63 -8.31
C ALA A 5 67.46 17.32 -9.15
N ALA A 6 66.33 17.53 -8.50
CA ALA A 6 64.97 17.28 -8.96
C ALA A 6 64.49 18.37 -9.93
N ILE A 7 63.62 17.99 -10.87
CA ILE A 7 62.84 18.90 -11.72
C ILE A 7 61.60 19.32 -10.93
N LEU A 8 61.44 20.62 -10.69
CA LEU A 8 60.29 21.21 -10.00
C LEU A 8 59.43 21.95 -11.02
N ALA A 9 58.14 21.66 -11.10
CA ALA A 9 57.16 22.37 -11.93
C ALA A 9 56.12 23.06 -11.03
N VAL A 10 55.92 24.36 -11.23
CA VAL A 10 54.89 25.18 -10.57
C VAL A 10 53.77 25.42 -11.60
N ILE A 11 52.52 25.19 -11.20
CA ILE A 11 51.31 25.34 -12.04
C ILE A 11 50.45 26.48 -11.47
N VAL A 12 50.01 27.39 -12.36
CA VAL A 12 48.87 28.28 -12.15
C VAL A 12 47.76 27.84 -13.10
N LEU A 13 46.58 27.57 -12.56
CA LEU A 13 45.39 27.10 -13.28
C LEU A 13 44.44 28.29 -13.48
N SER A 14 44.03 28.56 -14.73
CA SER A 14 42.83 29.36 -14.99
C SER A 14 42.01 28.72 -16.11
N VAL A 15 40.76 28.37 -15.78
CA VAL A 15 39.72 27.93 -16.72
C VAL A 15 38.83 29.15 -16.97
N MET A 16 38.78 29.65 -18.20
CA MET A 16 37.79 30.65 -18.60
C MET A 16 36.63 29.97 -19.33
N GLY A 17 35.42 30.19 -18.81
CA GLY A 17 34.17 29.79 -19.42
C GLY A 17 33.44 30.97 -20.07
N LEU A 18 32.83 30.63 -21.22
CA LEU A 18 31.61 31.18 -21.85
C LEU A 18 31.60 32.59 -22.48
N GLY A 19 31.09 32.61 -23.72
CA GLY A 19 30.41 33.73 -24.35
C GLY A 19 29.41 33.24 -25.41
N LEU A 20 28.11 33.42 -25.14
CA LEU A 20 26.99 33.15 -26.07
C LEU A 20 26.88 34.23 -27.16
N SER A 21 26.35 33.85 -28.32
CA SER A 21 25.45 34.74 -29.10
C SER A 21 24.36 33.91 -29.81
N ARG A 22 23.12 34.40 -29.75
CA ARG A 22 21.89 33.81 -30.29
C ARG A 22 21.64 34.31 -31.72
N THR A 23 20.96 33.51 -32.56
CA THR A 23 19.81 34.00 -33.38
C THR A 23 19.00 32.86 -34.01
N ALA A 24 17.69 33.12 -34.06
CA ALA A 24 16.59 32.57 -34.88
C ALA A 24 16.10 31.11 -34.68
N ALA A 25 14.78 31.02 -34.50
CA ALA A 25 14.00 29.82 -34.29
C ALA A 25 13.72 29.07 -35.60
N GLN A 26 13.84 27.74 -35.56
CA GLN A 26 13.10 26.83 -36.44
C GLN A 26 12.68 25.61 -35.62
N SER A 27 11.39 25.31 -35.68
CA SER A 27 10.75 24.14 -35.08
C SER A 27 11.27 22.86 -35.76
N GLY A 28 12.15 22.14 -35.05
CA GLY A 28 12.57 20.79 -35.39
C GLY A 28 12.48 19.92 -34.14
N ALA A 29 12.08 18.66 -34.32
CA ALA A 29 12.00 17.63 -33.29
C ALA A 29 13.22 17.64 -32.34
N PRO A 30 13.08 17.24 -31.06
CA PRO A 30 14.21 17.20 -30.14
C PRO A 30 15.30 16.34 -30.75
N GLY A 31 16.40 16.97 -31.16
CA GLY A 31 17.58 16.28 -31.65
C GLY A 31 18.04 15.34 -30.54
N LEU A 32 18.15 14.05 -30.88
CA LEU A 32 18.85 13.07 -30.06
C LEU A 32 20.16 13.70 -29.59
N GLN A 33 20.25 13.91 -28.28
CA GLN A 33 21.46 14.39 -27.64
C GLN A 33 22.60 13.46 -28.07
N ALA A 34 23.64 14.00 -28.72
CA ALA A 34 24.79 13.21 -29.12
C ALA A 34 25.34 12.53 -27.86
N ALA A 35 25.35 11.19 -27.86
CA ALA A 35 25.95 10.45 -26.76
C ALA A 35 27.41 10.89 -26.64
N LEU A 36 27.86 11.28 -25.46
CA LEU A 36 29.28 11.54 -25.24
C LEU A 36 30.04 10.25 -25.55
N GLY A 37 31.01 10.32 -26.46
CA GLY A 37 31.97 9.24 -26.66
C GLY A 37 32.90 9.11 -25.46
N THR A 38 33.72 8.06 -25.45
CA THR A 38 34.69 7.77 -24.37
C THR A 38 36.02 8.50 -24.54
N ALA A 39 36.17 9.25 -25.62
CA ALA A 39 37.37 10.02 -25.90
C ALA A 39 37.46 11.29 -25.03
N PHE A 40 38.66 11.62 -24.57
CA PHE A 40 38.95 12.87 -23.88
C PHE A 40 40.17 13.58 -24.49
N THR A 41 40.19 14.91 -24.35
CA THR A 41 41.31 15.74 -24.80
C THR A 41 42.43 15.71 -23.77
N TYR A 42 43.64 15.37 -24.20
CA TYR A 42 44.86 15.48 -23.42
C TYR A 42 45.75 16.57 -24.01
N GLN A 43 46.11 17.56 -23.20
CA GLN A 43 47.09 18.59 -23.55
C GLN A 43 48.35 18.37 -22.71
N GLY A 44 49.49 18.18 -23.39
CA GLY A 44 50.79 17.99 -22.75
C GLY A 44 51.77 19.10 -23.11
N ARG A 45 52.82 19.23 -22.28
CA ARG A 45 53.97 20.09 -22.57
C ARG A 45 55.27 19.27 -22.54
N LEU A 46 56.00 19.27 -23.65
CA LEU A 46 57.31 18.65 -23.83
C LEU A 46 58.41 19.69 -23.78
N THR A 47 59.46 19.40 -23.01
CA THR A 47 60.68 20.18 -22.94
C THR A 47 61.88 19.27 -23.14
N GLN A 48 62.93 19.82 -23.73
CA GLN A 48 64.25 19.21 -23.85
C GLN A 48 65.29 20.12 -23.20
N SER A 49 66.54 19.66 -23.10
CA SER A 49 67.62 20.43 -22.46
C SER A 49 67.86 21.80 -23.10
N SER A 50 67.55 21.96 -24.38
CA SER A 50 67.67 23.22 -25.13
C SER A 50 66.43 24.11 -25.08
N GLY A 51 65.40 23.77 -24.29
CA GLY A 51 64.14 24.52 -24.19
C GLY A 51 62.90 23.74 -24.64
N PRO A 52 61.77 24.42 -24.93
CA PRO A 52 60.55 23.75 -25.39
C PRO A 52 60.75 23.06 -26.74
N VAL A 53 60.18 21.87 -26.89
CA VAL A 53 60.23 21.12 -28.17
C VAL A 53 59.40 21.85 -29.22
N ASN A 54 59.92 21.99 -30.44
CA ASN A 54 59.22 22.53 -31.61
C ASN A 54 59.42 21.59 -32.79
N GLY A 55 58.32 21.16 -33.43
CA GLY A 55 58.35 20.21 -34.55
C GLY A 55 57.26 19.15 -34.44
N THR A 56 57.43 18.01 -35.13
CA THR A 56 56.51 16.88 -35.03
C THR A 56 57.10 15.77 -34.15
N CYS A 57 56.27 15.11 -33.36
CA CYS A 57 56.66 13.97 -32.53
C CYS A 57 55.68 12.81 -32.73
N ASP A 58 56.14 11.58 -32.53
CA ASP A 58 55.22 10.46 -32.27
C ASP A 58 55.10 10.27 -30.76
N VAL A 59 53.88 10.09 -30.27
CA VAL A 59 53.59 9.94 -28.85
C VAL A 59 52.73 8.69 -28.63
N GLU A 60 53.14 7.85 -27.70
CA GLU A 60 52.40 6.68 -27.23
C GLU A 60 51.85 6.92 -25.84
N PHE A 61 50.56 6.58 -25.67
CA PHE A 61 49.87 6.63 -24.39
C PHE A 61 49.42 5.23 -23.99
N ARG A 62 49.74 4.83 -22.76
CA ARG A 62 49.31 3.57 -22.15
C ARG A 62 48.68 3.86 -20.80
N LEU A 63 47.54 3.24 -20.51
CA LEU A 63 46.84 3.43 -19.25
C LEU A 63 47.19 2.28 -18.29
N PHE A 64 47.42 2.59 -17.01
CA PHE A 64 47.77 1.62 -15.98
C PHE A 64 46.93 1.80 -14.72
N ASP A 65 46.83 0.72 -13.94
CA ASP A 65 46.14 0.62 -12.65
C ASP A 65 47.03 0.95 -11.42
N ASP A 66 48.32 1.25 -11.63
CA ASP A 66 49.26 1.71 -10.58
C ASP A 66 50.25 2.77 -11.10
N ALA A 67 50.76 3.60 -10.17
CA ALA A 67 51.66 4.71 -10.44
C ALA A 67 53.06 4.29 -10.95
N THR A 68 53.53 3.11 -10.56
CA THR A 68 54.90 2.63 -10.81
C THR A 68 54.97 1.21 -11.35
N ALA A 69 54.11 0.31 -10.84
CA ALA A 69 53.95 -1.08 -11.26
C ALA A 69 52.61 -1.26 -12.00
N GLY A 70 51.97 -2.41 -11.90
CA GLY A 70 50.59 -2.59 -12.37
C GLY A 70 50.43 -3.07 -13.82
N THR A 71 49.19 -3.38 -14.17
CA THR A 71 48.76 -3.93 -15.46
C THR A 71 48.29 -2.81 -16.39
N GLN A 72 48.55 -2.96 -17.69
CA GLN A 72 48.00 -2.04 -18.67
C GLN A 72 46.50 -2.28 -18.84
N ILE A 73 45.72 -1.20 -18.79
CA ILE A 73 44.28 -1.19 -19.04
C ILE A 73 44.02 -0.69 -20.47
N GLY A 74 43.34 -1.49 -21.29
CA GLY A 74 43.04 -1.14 -22.68
C GLY A 74 44.26 -1.15 -23.62
N SER A 75 44.06 -0.70 -24.85
CA SER A 75 45.09 -0.68 -25.90
C SER A 75 46.02 0.53 -25.79
N THR A 76 47.24 0.39 -26.32
CA THR A 76 48.15 1.54 -26.50
C THR A 76 47.56 2.48 -27.55
N GLN A 77 47.46 3.76 -27.20
CA GLN A 77 47.03 4.82 -28.11
C GLN A 77 48.25 5.48 -28.72
N THR A 78 48.58 5.14 -29.97
CA THR A 78 49.70 5.73 -30.72
C THR A 78 49.21 6.90 -31.55
N LYS A 79 49.82 8.08 -31.35
CA LYS A 79 49.56 9.29 -32.13
C LYS A 79 50.82 9.67 -32.89
N THR A 80 50.78 9.54 -34.21
CA THR A 80 51.90 9.84 -35.09
C THR A 80 51.84 11.27 -35.60
N ASN A 81 52.99 11.87 -35.91
CA ASN A 81 53.09 13.23 -36.49
C ASN A 81 52.33 14.30 -35.67
N VAL A 82 52.35 14.20 -34.34
CA VAL A 82 51.74 15.20 -33.44
C VAL A 82 52.56 16.49 -33.52
N THR A 83 51.93 17.57 -33.97
CA THR A 83 52.56 18.90 -33.99
C THR A 83 52.74 19.42 -32.56
N VAL A 84 53.97 19.78 -32.23
CA VAL A 84 54.36 20.38 -30.95
C VAL A 84 54.86 21.80 -31.22
N THR A 85 54.23 22.79 -30.59
CA THR A 85 54.56 24.21 -30.77
C THR A 85 54.80 24.84 -29.41
N ASN A 86 55.98 25.45 -29.23
CA ASN A 86 56.45 25.96 -27.95
C ASN A 86 56.31 24.92 -26.81
N GLY A 87 56.56 23.66 -27.14
CA GLY A 87 56.47 22.52 -26.25
C GLY A 87 55.05 22.00 -26.04
N VAL A 88 53.99 22.70 -26.44
CA VAL A 88 52.61 22.28 -26.18
C VAL A 88 52.07 21.44 -27.33
N PHE A 89 51.33 20.38 -27.00
CA PHE A 89 50.58 19.57 -27.96
C PHE A 89 49.22 19.17 -27.39
N THR A 90 48.25 18.90 -28.27
CA THR A 90 46.90 18.45 -27.89
C THR A 90 46.53 17.23 -28.71
N VAL A 91 46.01 16.18 -28.07
CA VAL A 91 45.53 14.95 -28.73
C VAL A 91 44.22 14.47 -28.11
N ALA A 92 43.42 13.73 -28.88
CA ALA A 92 42.27 12.98 -28.35
C ALA A 92 42.68 11.54 -28.02
N LEU A 93 42.42 11.10 -26.79
CA LEU A 93 42.70 9.74 -26.31
C LEU A 93 41.39 9.02 -26.05
N ASP A 94 41.31 7.75 -26.44
CA ASP A 94 40.15 6.90 -26.18
C ASP A 94 40.63 5.50 -25.78
N PHE A 95 40.41 5.12 -24.52
CA PHE A 95 40.75 3.80 -23.99
C PHE A 95 39.51 2.87 -23.90
N GLY A 96 38.35 3.33 -24.39
CA GLY A 96 37.08 2.62 -24.34
C GLY A 96 36.32 2.78 -23.03
N ALA A 97 35.04 2.40 -23.05
CA ALA A 97 34.09 2.63 -21.94
C ALA A 97 34.45 1.90 -20.65
N THR A 98 35.12 0.74 -20.74
CA THR A 98 35.48 -0.08 -19.58
C THR A 98 36.75 0.36 -18.88
N ALA A 99 37.54 1.26 -19.48
CA ALA A 99 38.81 1.71 -18.92
C ALA A 99 38.62 2.62 -17.69
N PHE A 100 37.47 3.31 -17.61
CA PHE A 100 37.15 4.29 -16.57
C PHE A 100 35.93 3.83 -15.75
N ASN A 101 36.19 3.05 -14.70
CA ASN A 101 35.17 2.42 -13.85
C ASN A 101 35.10 3.03 -12.43
N GLY A 102 35.80 4.14 -12.17
CA GLY A 102 35.89 4.79 -10.86
C GLY A 102 37.19 4.53 -10.10
N ASP A 103 37.97 3.52 -10.50
CA ASP A 103 39.29 3.25 -9.93
C ASP A 103 40.34 4.27 -10.41
N ALA A 104 41.42 4.43 -9.64
CA ALA A 104 42.54 5.30 -10.01
C ALA A 104 43.24 4.80 -11.29
N ARG A 105 43.67 5.74 -12.13
CA ARG A 105 44.35 5.47 -13.40
C ARG A 105 45.58 6.35 -13.58
N TRP A 106 46.63 5.78 -14.18
CA TRP A 106 47.87 6.47 -14.48
C TRP A 106 48.22 6.36 -15.96
N LEU A 107 48.53 7.49 -16.58
CA LEU A 107 48.93 7.62 -17.97
C LEU A 107 50.45 7.53 -18.08
N ALA A 108 50.94 6.46 -18.70
CA ALA A 108 52.32 6.34 -19.14
C ALA A 108 52.48 6.92 -20.54
N ILE A 109 53.47 7.78 -20.73
CA ILE A 109 53.70 8.53 -21.96
C ILE A 109 55.10 8.19 -22.46
N SER A 110 55.22 7.85 -23.74
CA SER A 110 56.52 7.69 -24.40
C SER A 110 56.56 8.54 -25.66
N VAL A 111 57.67 9.24 -25.89
CA VAL A 111 57.78 10.22 -26.99
C VAL A 111 59.02 9.95 -27.84
N ARG A 112 58.94 10.23 -29.14
CA ARG A 112 60.11 10.41 -30.00
C ARG A 112 59.93 11.62 -30.91
N CYS A 113 60.97 12.44 -30.99
CA CYS A 113 60.98 13.69 -31.73
C CYS A 113 62.34 13.81 -32.47
N PRO A 114 62.37 14.07 -33.79
CA PRO A 114 61.23 14.26 -34.69
C PRO A 114 60.47 12.95 -34.98
N ALA A 115 59.21 13.07 -35.41
CA ALA A 115 58.35 11.94 -35.76
C ALA A 115 59.02 10.98 -36.75
N GLY A 116 58.81 9.67 -36.56
CA GLY A 116 59.40 8.61 -37.38
C GLY A 116 60.89 8.33 -37.14
N SER A 117 61.57 9.07 -36.24
CA SER A 117 63.01 8.91 -36.00
C SER A 117 63.33 8.56 -34.54
N GLY A 118 64.33 7.70 -34.34
CA GLY A 118 64.78 7.26 -33.02
C GLY A 118 63.82 6.31 -32.29
N SER A 119 64.22 5.94 -31.06
CA SER A 119 63.42 5.11 -30.16
C SER A 119 62.54 5.97 -29.26
N TYR A 120 61.39 5.43 -28.84
CA TYR A 120 60.54 6.09 -27.85
C TYR A 120 61.26 6.22 -26.51
N THR A 121 61.23 7.42 -25.95
CA THR A 121 61.71 7.73 -24.60
C THR A 121 60.53 7.79 -23.65
N ALA A 122 60.50 6.94 -22.62
CA ALA A 122 59.46 6.95 -21.61
C ALA A 122 59.61 8.14 -20.67
N LEU A 123 58.52 8.86 -20.42
CA LEU A 123 58.46 9.97 -19.49
C LEU A 123 58.03 9.44 -18.11
N SER A 124 58.84 9.70 -17.09
CA SER A 124 58.62 9.25 -15.70
C SER A 124 58.54 10.45 -14.76
N PRO A 125 57.66 10.43 -13.73
CA PRO A 125 56.71 9.36 -13.38
C PRO A 125 55.46 9.34 -14.28
N ARG A 126 54.68 8.24 -14.23
CA ARG A 126 53.35 8.19 -14.87
C ARG A 126 52.45 9.26 -14.27
N GLN A 127 51.63 9.88 -15.11
CA GLN A 127 50.75 10.95 -14.66
C GLN A 127 49.41 10.41 -14.18
N PRO A 128 48.94 10.71 -12.96
CA PRO A 128 47.60 10.34 -12.54
C PRO A 128 46.56 11.04 -13.40
N LEU A 129 45.55 10.31 -13.86
CA LEU A 129 44.37 10.90 -14.47
C LEU A 129 43.40 11.31 -13.36
N THR A 130 43.34 12.60 -13.09
CA THR A 130 42.36 13.16 -12.15
C THR A 130 41.00 13.25 -12.83
N PRO A 131 39.89 12.96 -12.14
CA PRO A 131 38.56 13.16 -12.69
C PRO A 131 38.34 14.60 -13.19
N ALA A 132 37.62 14.77 -14.30
CA ALA A 132 37.09 16.08 -14.66
C ALA A 132 36.09 16.55 -13.58
N PRO A 133 35.93 17.86 -13.32
CA PRO A 133 35.05 18.35 -12.25
C PRO A 133 33.60 17.83 -12.31
N TYR A 134 33.08 17.56 -13.52
CA TYR A 134 31.75 16.95 -13.72
C TYR A 134 31.74 15.41 -13.61
N ALA A 135 32.90 14.75 -13.66
CA ALA A 135 33.06 13.29 -13.60
C ALA A 135 33.20 12.74 -12.17
N LEU A 136 33.39 13.61 -11.16
CA LEU A 136 33.43 13.25 -9.74
C LEU A 136 32.05 12.98 -9.12
N ALA A 137 31.07 12.61 -9.96
CA ALA A 137 29.80 11.95 -9.65
C ALA A 137 29.03 12.52 -8.44
N LEU A 138 27.91 13.19 -8.72
CA LEU A 138 26.79 13.50 -7.81
C LEU A 138 26.99 12.92 -6.39
N PRO A 139 27.68 13.64 -5.47
CA PRO A 139 28.00 13.11 -4.16
C PRO A 139 26.73 12.60 -3.47
N GLY A 140 26.75 11.32 -3.09
CA GLY A 140 25.58 10.63 -2.53
C GLY A 140 24.78 9.78 -3.52
N LEU A 141 25.12 9.73 -4.81
CA LEU A 141 24.56 8.76 -5.75
C LEU A 141 25.59 7.70 -6.13
N ARG A 142 25.29 6.43 -5.87
CA ARG A 142 26.12 5.28 -6.21
C ARG A 142 25.29 4.19 -6.90
N THR A 143 25.92 3.45 -7.79
CA THR A 143 25.31 2.27 -8.41
C THR A 143 25.79 1.01 -7.71
N GLN A 144 24.93 0.00 -7.63
CA GLN A 144 25.31 -1.36 -7.23
C GLN A 144 25.17 -2.26 -8.46
N PRO A 145 26.27 -2.47 -9.22
CA PRO A 145 26.22 -3.26 -10.45
C PRO A 145 25.94 -4.73 -10.15
N ASN A 146 25.21 -5.38 -11.06
CA ASN A 146 24.97 -6.82 -11.09
C ASN A 146 24.74 -7.28 -12.54
N ALA A 147 24.65 -8.58 -12.77
CA ALA A 147 24.55 -9.17 -14.11
C ALA A 147 23.17 -9.00 -14.79
N THR A 148 22.14 -8.57 -14.07
CA THR A 148 20.75 -8.52 -14.55
C THR A 148 20.29 -7.09 -14.78
N SER A 149 20.12 -6.32 -13.69
CA SER A 149 19.74 -4.90 -13.72
C SER A 149 20.35 -4.21 -12.51
N PRO A 150 21.28 -3.25 -12.70
CA PRO A 150 21.97 -2.58 -11.61
C PRO A 150 20.99 -1.84 -10.70
N ASN A 151 21.35 -1.70 -9.43
CA ASN A 151 20.57 -0.89 -8.50
C ASN A 151 21.12 0.54 -8.42
N LEU A 152 20.26 1.49 -8.06
CA LEU A 152 20.61 2.90 -7.83
C LEU A 152 20.43 3.27 -6.37
N ILE A 153 21.42 3.92 -5.76
CA ILE A 153 21.38 4.28 -4.33
C ILE A 153 21.78 5.74 -4.16
N GLY A 154 20.80 6.58 -3.87
CA GLY A 154 20.94 8.00 -3.57
C GLY A 154 20.94 8.30 -2.06
N GLY A 155 21.49 9.45 -1.68
CA GLY A 155 21.37 10.03 -0.34
C GLY A 155 22.48 9.64 0.64
N PHE A 156 22.10 9.46 1.90
CA PHE A 156 22.99 9.13 3.00
C PHE A 156 23.75 7.82 2.72
N SER A 157 25.04 7.79 3.07
CA SER A 157 25.94 6.66 2.78
C SER A 157 25.50 5.33 3.42
N GLY A 158 24.70 5.39 4.50
CA GLY A 158 24.12 4.20 5.13
C GLY A 158 22.86 3.65 4.44
N ASN A 159 22.29 4.34 3.44
CA ASN A 159 21.22 3.75 2.62
C ASN A 159 21.73 2.47 1.96
N SER A 160 20.93 1.41 1.97
CA SER A 160 21.37 0.09 1.56
C SER A 160 20.35 -0.64 0.72
N ILE A 161 20.85 -1.36 -0.28
CA ILE A 161 20.11 -2.35 -1.04
C ILE A 161 20.78 -3.69 -0.77
N THR A 162 20.01 -4.69 -0.33
CA THR A 162 20.54 -6.02 0.06
C THR A 162 21.35 -6.64 -1.08
N ASN A 163 22.40 -7.40 -0.74
CA ASN A 163 23.21 -8.09 -1.73
C ASN A 163 22.37 -9.15 -2.46
N GLY A 164 22.52 -9.25 -3.78
CA GLY A 164 21.71 -10.15 -4.62
C GLY A 164 20.46 -9.51 -5.19
N VAL A 165 19.95 -8.42 -4.59
CA VAL A 165 18.81 -7.67 -5.12
C VAL A 165 19.15 -7.09 -6.50
N VAL A 166 18.17 -7.13 -7.42
CA VAL A 166 18.29 -6.57 -8.77
C VAL A 166 17.18 -5.54 -9.08
N GLY A 167 17.49 -4.57 -9.95
CA GLY A 167 16.52 -3.61 -10.48
C GLY A 167 15.91 -2.63 -9.47
N SER A 168 16.50 -2.48 -8.29
CA SER A 168 15.94 -1.69 -7.19
C SER A 168 16.53 -0.28 -7.11
N ALA A 169 15.82 0.63 -6.44
CA ALA A 169 16.26 2.02 -6.30
C ALA A 169 15.97 2.63 -4.93
N ILE A 170 16.94 3.37 -4.42
CA ILE A 170 16.75 4.37 -3.37
C ILE A 170 17.02 5.74 -3.99
N GLY A 171 16.01 6.61 -4.07
CA GLY A 171 16.17 7.91 -4.72
C GLY A 171 16.99 8.92 -3.92
N GLY A 172 17.01 8.81 -2.59
CA GLY A 172 17.71 9.77 -1.72
C GLY A 172 17.39 9.61 -0.23
N GLY A 173 17.67 10.68 0.53
CA GLY A 173 17.35 10.76 1.96
C GLY A 173 18.19 9.82 2.84
N GLY A 174 17.61 9.35 3.93
CA GLY A 174 18.28 8.54 4.96
C GLY A 174 19.13 9.37 5.92
N GLY A 175 19.65 8.73 6.96
CA GLY A 175 20.64 9.33 7.85
C GLY A 175 21.19 8.34 8.86
N ASN A 176 22.12 8.82 9.69
CA ASN A 176 23.07 7.97 10.43
C ASN A 176 22.46 6.83 11.24
N VAL A 177 21.29 7.04 11.85
CA VAL A 177 20.61 6.03 12.66
C VAL A 177 19.49 5.33 11.89
N PHE A 178 18.88 6.01 10.93
CA PHE A 178 17.71 5.49 10.23
C PHE A 178 17.86 5.65 8.71
N PRO A 179 18.68 4.79 8.08
CA PRO A 179 18.82 4.76 6.63
C PRO A 179 17.56 4.21 5.95
N ASN A 180 17.43 4.48 4.66
CA ASN A 180 16.45 3.80 3.80
C ASN A 180 17.03 2.45 3.36
N ARG A 181 16.16 1.45 3.22
CA ARG A 181 16.54 0.06 2.92
C ARG A 181 15.64 -0.51 1.83
N VAL A 182 16.23 -1.18 0.85
CA VAL A 182 15.52 -2.06 -0.07
C VAL A 182 16.08 -3.46 0.05
N THR A 183 15.23 -4.46 0.25
CA THR A 183 15.70 -5.82 0.55
C THR A 183 15.34 -6.87 -0.48
N ASP A 184 14.45 -6.53 -1.39
CA ASP A 184 13.86 -7.43 -2.39
C ASP A 184 13.93 -6.85 -3.80
N ASP A 185 13.80 -7.71 -4.79
CA ASP A 185 13.94 -7.39 -6.20
C ASP A 185 12.90 -6.37 -6.68
N TYR A 186 13.35 -5.50 -7.59
CA TYR A 186 12.52 -4.48 -8.25
C TYR A 186 11.74 -3.56 -7.29
N SER A 187 12.26 -3.40 -6.08
CA SER A 187 11.62 -2.61 -5.02
C SER A 187 12.21 -1.20 -4.95
N VAL A 188 11.41 -0.24 -4.50
CA VAL A 188 11.76 1.18 -4.59
C VAL A 188 11.45 1.91 -3.29
N VAL A 189 12.41 2.73 -2.86
CA VAL A 189 12.20 3.79 -1.88
C VAL A 189 12.58 5.12 -2.53
N SER A 190 11.62 5.99 -2.83
CA SER A 190 11.95 7.24 -3.54
C SER A 190 12.75 8.23 -2.69
N GLY A 191 12.69 8.14 -1.37
CA GLY A 191 13.46 8.99 -0.45
C GLY A 191 12.97 8.93 0.98
N GLY A 192 13.08 10.05 1.71
CA GLY A 192 12.65 10.14 3.11
C GLY A 192 13.65 9.53 4.09
N TYR A 193 13.19 9.06 5.24
CA TYR A 193 14.00 8.59 6.35
C TYR A 193 13.47 7.28 6.93
N ASN A 194 14.32 6.31 7.28
CA ASN A 194 13.90 5.04 7.88
C ASN A 194 12.88 4.21 7.07
N ASN A 195 12.82 4.34 5.75
CA ASN A 195 11.84 3.59 4.96
C ASN A 195 12.40 2.24 4.50
N GLN A 196 11.55 1.22 4.47
CA GLN A 196 11.87 -0.13 4.01
C GLN A 196 10.92 -0.58 2.89
N ALA A 197 11.49 -1.05 1.78
CA ALA A 197 10.77 -1.82 0.75
C ALA A 197 11.36 -3.23 0.64
N GLY A 198 10.52 -4.25 0.80
CA GLY A 198 10.90 -5.66 0.97
C GLY A 198 10.86 -6.13 2.43
N ASP A 199 10.97 -7.44 2.67
CA ASP A 199 10.71 -8.05 3.99
C ASP A 199 11.94 -8.33 4.85
N ASN A 200 13.14 -8.18 4.27
CA ASN A 200 14.41 -8.45 4.93
C ASN A 200 14.57 -9.90 5.43
N ALA A 201 13.93 -10.88 4.80
CA ALA A 201 14.06 -12.30 5.15
C ALA A 201 15.36 -12.94 4.62
N GLY A 202 16.07 -12.26 3.72
CA GLY A 202 17.37 -12.69 3.18
C GLY A 202 17.28 -13.40 1.84
N THR A 203 16.13 -14.00 1.54
CA THR A 203 15.69 -14.24 0.17
C THR A 203 15.28 -12.91 -0.46
N THR A 204 15.70 -12.64 -1.69
CA THR A 204 15.46 -11.33 -2.34
C THR A 204 14.30 -11.36 -3.34
N SER A 205 13.71 -12.53 -3.58
CA SER A 205 12.77 -12.77 -4.68
C SER A 205 11.40 -13.26 -4.23
N ASP A 206 11.19 -13.43 -2.92
CA ASP A 206 9.93 -13.87 -2.33
C ASP A 206 8.95 -12.74 -2.03
N ARG A 207 9.43 -11.49 -1.86
CA ARG A 207 8.57 -10.30 -1.71
C ARG A 207 8.94 -9.14 -2.66
N PRO A 208 9.01 -9.36 -3.98
CA PRO A 208 9.43 -8.33 -4.93
C PRO A 208 8.38 -7.22 -5.11
N TYR A 209 8.80 -6.16 -5.81
CA TYR A 209 7.94 -5.05 -6.27
C TYR A 209 7.37 -4.13 -5.19
N ALA A 210 7.91 -4.17 -3.97
CA ALA A 210 7.49 -3.29 -2.89
C ALA A 210 7.87 -1.82 -3.20
N THR A 211 6.98 -0.88 -2.92
CA THR A 211 7.20 0.54 -3.19
C THR A 211 6.88 1.40 -1.97
N VAL A 212 7.81 2.29 -1.61
CA VAL A 212 7.59 3.38 -0.66
C VAL A 212 7.91 4.71 -1.34
N GLY A 213 6.89 5.55 -1.52
CA GLY A 213 7.04 6.87 -2.16
C GLY A 213 7.88 7.87 -1.35
N GLY A 214 8.10 7.62 -0.06
CA GLY A 214 8.96 8.42 0.82
C GLY A 214 8.40 8.50 2.24
N GLY A 215 8.67 9.62 2.93
CA GLY A 215 8.18 9.84 4.29
C GLY A 215 9.11 9.30 5.37
N VAL A 216 8.57 8.91 6.54
CA VAL A 216 9.37 8.47 7.69
C VAL A 216 8.93 7.12 8.27
N GLY A 217 9.83 6.14 8.33
CA GLY A 217 9.56 4.90 9.07
C GLY A 217 8.48 4.01 8.44
N ASN A 218 8.25 4.11 7.13
CA ASN A 218 7.27 3.26 6.44
C ASN A 218 7.90 1.91 6.05
N THR A 219 7.12 0.84 6.16
CA THR A 219 7.55 -0.53 5.81
C THR A 219 6.57 -1.16 4.84
N ALA A 220 6.94 -1.26 3.57
CA ALA A 220 6.25 -2.07 2.57
C ALA A 220 7.00 -3.40 2.41
N SER A 221 6.46 -4.50 2.92
CA SER A 221 7.13 -5.82 2.93
C SER A 221 6.31 -6.96 2.33
N GLY A 222 5.11 -6.69 1.84
CA GLY A 222 4.37 -7.64 1.01
C GLY A 222 4.82 -7.61 -0.45
N GLU A 223 4.62 -8.70 -1.19
CA GLU A 223 4.81 -8.71 -2.64
C GLU A 223 3.88 -7.66 -3.28
N GLY A 224 4.45 -6.73 -4.05
CA GLY A 224 3.71 -5.62 -4.67
C GLY A 224 3.08 -4.63 -3.67
N ALA A 225 3.46 -4.67 -2.39
CA ALA A 225 2.94 -3.74 -1.39
C ALA A 225 3.36 -2.29 -1.70
N THR A 226 2.43 -1.36 -1.57
CA THR A 226 2.67 0.06 -1.89
C THR A 226 2.30 0.97 -0.74
N ILE A 227 3.21 1.87 -0.38
CA ILE A 227 2.96 2.98 0.53
C ILE A 227 3.28 4.28 -0.20
N GLY A 228 2.28 5.15 -0.40
CA GLY A 228 2.47 6.43 -1.10
C GLY A 228 3.38 7.40 -0.34
N GLY A 229 3.38 7.35 0.99
CA GLY A 229 4.25 8.16 1.85
C GLY A 229 3.74 8.23 3.29
N GLY A 230 3.90 9.38 3.95
CA GLY A 230 3.46 9.57 5.34
C GLY A 230 4.48 9.03 6.35
N GLY A 231 4.04 8.53 7.50
CA GLY A 231 4.99 7.96 8.47
C GLY A 231 4.47 6.81 9.30
N TYR A 232 5.36 5.85 9.59
CA TYR A 232 5.07 4.66 10.39
C TYR A 232 3.93 3.80 9.83
N ASN A 233 3.73 3.81 8.51
CA ASN A 233 2.76 2.94 7.86
C ASN A 233 3.38 1.56 7.58
N ILE A 234 2.59 0.50 7.71
CA ILE A 234 3.02 -0.89 7.52
C ILE A 234 2.10 -1.56 6.50
N ALA A 235 2.66 -2.04 5.40
CA ALA A 235 1.97 -2.78 4.34
C ALA A 235 2.72 -4.10 4.09
N ASN A 236 2.33 -5.19 4.77
CA ASN A 236 3.15 -6.40 4.86
C ASN A 236 2.54 -7.66 4.22
N ALA A 237 1.32 -7.55 3.66
CA ALA A 237 0.70 -8.62 2.90
C ALA A 237 0.70 -8.34 1.38
N ILE A 238 0.48 -9.39 0.60
CA ILE A 238 0.52 -9.35 -0.87
C ILE A 238 -0.48 -8.30 -1.39
N GLY A 239 -0.04 -7.45 -2.31
CA GLY A 239 -0.87 -6.48 -3.01
C GLY A 239 -1.52 -5.43 -2.11
N THR A 240 -0.97 -5.17 -0.91
CA THR A 240 -1.50 -4.16 0.00
C THR A 240 -1.19 -2.74 -0.48
N ALA A 241 -2.10 -1.80 -0.19
CA ALA A 241 -1.94 -0.40 -0.58
C ALA A 241 -2.27 0.55 0.58
N ILE A 242 -1.36 1.45 0.90
CA ILE A 242 -1.58 2.56 1.81
C ILE A 242 -1.29 3.87 1.07
N GLY A 243 -2.30 4.73 0.89
CA GLY A 243 -2.10 6.01 0.18
C GLY A 243 -1.16 6.96 0.92
N GLY A 244 -1.17 6.94 2.26
CA GLY A 244 -0.28 7.74 3.10
C GLY A 244 -0.79 7.80 4.54
N GLY A 245 -0.60 8.94 5.21
CA GLY A 245 -1.05 9.14 6.59
C GLY A 245 -0.03 8.66 7.63
N ASN A 246 -0.48 8.38 8.86
CA ASN A 246 0.39 8.04 9.97
C ASN A 246 -0.06 6.78 10.71
N GLY A 247 0.84 5.81 10.91
CA GLY A 247 0.55 4.65 11.76
C GLY A 247 -0.52 3.71 11.19
N ASN A 248 -0.74 3.68 9.87
CA ASN A 248 -1.71 2.78 9.26
C ASN A 248 -1.12 1.39 9.03
N ASN A 249 -1.93 0.34 9.18
CA ASN A 249 -1.50 -1.05 9.09
C ASN A 249 -2.38 -1.85 8.11
N ALA A 250 -1.86 -2.20 6.94
CA ALA A 250 -2.52 -3.06 5.96
C ALA A 250 -1.83 -4.44 5.96
N THR A 251 -2.49 -5.43 6.57
CA THR A 251 -1.95 -6.77 6.80
C THR A 251 -2.79 -7.90 6.21
N GLY A 252 -3.99 -7.58 5.71
CA GLY A 252 -4.77 -8.52 4.90
C GLY A 252 -4.29 -8.54 3.45
N SER A 253 -4.34 -9.69 2.78
CA SER A 253 -3.97 -9.74 1.35
C SER A 253 -4.91 -8.86 0.55
N PHE A 254 -4.36 -8.02 -0.34
CA PHE A 254 -5.10 -7.01 -1.12
C PHE A 254 -5.85 -5.96 -0.28
N ALA A 255 -5.50 -5.80 1.00
CA ALA A 255 -6.11 -4.77 1.84
C ALA A 255 -5.67 -3.37 1.41
N THR A 256 -6.60 -2.41 1.52
CA THR A 256 -6.37 -1.02 1.12
C THR A 256 -6.72 -0.06 2.24
N ILE A 257 -5.81 0.90 2.50
CA ILE A 257 -6.06 2.05 3.37
C ILE A 257 -5.80 3.33 2.57
N GLY A 258 -6.82 4.16 2.35
CA GLY A 258 -6.65 5.40 1.58
C GLY A 258 -5.70 6.40 2.27
N GLY A 259 -5.71 6.45 3.60
CA GLY A 259 -4.82 7.29 4.42
C GLY A 259 -5.34 7.43 5.84
N GLY A 260 -5.08 8.57 6.49
CA GLY A 260 -5.55 8.83 7.85
C GLY A 260 -4.55 8.44 8.95
N ILE A 261 -5.04 8.22 10.17
CA ILE A 261 -4.20 7.96 11.35
C ILE A 261 -4.62 6.67 12.04
N GLY A 262 -3.69 5.73 12.22
CA GLY A 262 -3.91 4.56 13.07
C GLY A 262 -4.96 3.58 12.56
N ASN A 263 -5.25 3.55 11.25
CA ASN A 263 -6.22 2.62 10.69
C ASN A 263 -5.61 1.22 10.51
N ASN A 264 -6.41 0.18 10.70
CA ASN A 264 -6.00 -1.22 10.57
C ASN A 264 -6.91 -1.95 9.57
N ALA A 265 -6.34 -2.48 8.49
CA ALA A 265 -7.03 -3.31 7.50
C ALA A 265 -6.35 -4.68 7.46
N SER A 266 -6.83 -5.62 8.27
CA SER A 266 -6.22 -6.94 8.48
C SER A 266 -6.97 -8.09 7.82
N GLY A 267 -8.20 -7.87 7.36
CA GLY A 267 -8.94 -8.85 6.57
C GLY A 267 -8.48 -8.89 5.11
N SER A 268 -8.51 -10.06 4.47
CA SER A 268 -8.26 -10.15 3.02
C SER A 268 -9.30 -9.32 2.26
N TYR A 269 -8.85 -8.51 1.29
CA TYR A 269 -9.67 -7.55 0.55
C TYR A 269 -10.36 -6.49 1.42
N ALA A 270 -9.94 -6.30 2.67
CA ALA A 270 -10.50 -5.26 3.53
C ALA A 270 -10.14 -3.86 3.03
N THR A 271 -11.09 -2.92 3.13
CA THR A 271 -10.89 -1.53 2.71
C THR A 271 -11.21 -0.57 3.85
N VAL A 272 -10.29 0.36 4.12
CA VAL A 272 -10.54 1.54 4.94
C VAL A 272 -10.28 2.78 4.10
N GLY A 273 -11.32 3.56 3.78
CA GLY A 273 -11.17 4.76 2.96
C GLY A 273 -10.25 5.81 3.58
N GLY A 274 -10.25 5.92 4.92
CA GLY A 274 -9.36 6.80 5.69
C GLY A 274 -9.88 6.99 7.12
N GLY A 275 -9.63 8.17 7.69
CA GLY A 275 -10.12 8.53 9.04
C GLY A 275 -9.13 8.20 10.15
N ASN A 276 -9.62 7.99 11.37
CA ASN A 276 -8.80 7.81 12.56
C ASN A 276 -9.20 6.54 13.33
N GLN A 277 -8.25 5.62 13.54
CA GLN A 277 -8.43 4.42 14.37
C GLN A 277 -9.55 3.47 13.91
N ASN A 278 -9.79 3.36 12.60
CA ASN A 278 -10.77 2.40 12.08
C ASN A 278 -10.15 1.00 11.94
N THR A 279 -10.92 -0.05 12.21
CA THR A 279 -10.46 -1.46 12.16
C THR A 279 -11.35 -2.31 11.26
N ALA A 280 -10.82 -2.73 10.11
CA ALA A 280 -11.45 -3.65 9.17
C ALA A 280 -10.74 -5.02 9.21
N SER A 281 -11.27 -5.98 9.97
CA SER A 281 -10.59 -7.26 10.24
C SER A 281 -11.21 -8.48 9.56
N GLY A 282 -12.47 -8.39 9.12
CA GLY A 282 -13.14 -9.44 8.36
C GLY A 282 -12.75 -9.44 6.87
N ALA A 283 -12.86 -10.58 6.20
CA ALA A 283 -12.63 -10.64 4.76
C ALA A 283 -13.70 -9.82 4.01
N TYR A 284 -13.31 -9.10 2.96
CA TYR A 284 -14.18 -8.23 2.15
C TYR A 284 -14.90 -7.12 2.96
N THR A 285 -14.36 -6.74 4.11
CA THR A 285 -14.94 -5.66 4.91
C THR A 285 -14.69 -4.29 4.31
N VAL A 286 -15.61 -3.36 4.55
CA VAL A 286 -15.48 -1.97 4.08
C VAL A 286 -15.76 -1.01 5.23
N ILE A 287 -14.85 -0.07 5.46
CA ILE A 287 -15.07 1.12 6.27
C ILE A 287 -14.83 2.35 5.41
N GLY A 288 -15.88 3.13 5.14
CA GLY A 288 -15.75 4.33 4.29
C GLY A 288 -14.83 5.40 4.89
N GLY A 289 -14.83 5.54 6.22
CA GLY A 289 -13.97 6.46 6.97
C GLY A 289 -14.47 6.68 8.40
N GLY A 290 -14.26 7.87 8.94
CA GLY A 290 -14.72 8.25 10.28
C GLY A 290 -13.72 7.96 11.39
N ASN A 291 -14.19 7.78 12.62
CA ASN A 291 -13.36 7.58 13.80
C ASN A 291 -13.77 6.35 14.60
N GLN A 292 -12.82 5.48 14.94
CA GLN A 292 -13.04 4.30 15.80
C GLN A 292 -14.13 3.33 15.31
N ASN A 293 -14.34 3.24 14.00
CA ASN A 293 -15.28 2.29 13.44
C ASN A 293 -14.66 0.90 13.32
N THR A 294 -15.47 -0.14 13.48
CA THR A 294 -15.03 -1.55 13.41
C THR A 294 -15.92 -2.35 12.45
N ALA A 295 -15.33 -3.05 11.50
CA ALA A 295 -15.98 -4.04 10.65
C ALA A 295 -15.22 -5.37 10.79
N SER A 296 -15.78 -6.35 11.50
CA SER A 296 -15.00 -7.50 11.98
C SER A 296 -15.34 -8.84 11.35
N GLU A 297 -16.53 -8.98 10.77
CA GLU A 297 -16.99 -10.23 10.13
C GLU A 297 -16.96 -10.16 8.61
N VAL A 298 -17.06 -11.31 7.95
CA VAL A 298 -17.03 -11.41 6.48
C VAL A 298 -18.12 -10.53 5.86
N GLU A 299 -17.73 -9.71 4.88
CA GLU A 299 -18.59 -8.78 4.13
C GLU A 299 -19.31 -7.72 5.00
N ALA A 300 -18.86 -7.51 6.24
CA ALA A 300 -19.40 -6.46 7.09
C ALA A 300 -19.02 -5.06 6.58
N THR A 301 -19.95 -4.11 6.66
CA THR A 301 -19.76 -2.75 6.14
C THR A 301 -20.08 -1.69 7.20
N VAL A 302 -19.18 -0.70 7.34
CA VAL A 302 -19.45 0.56 8.03
C VAL A 302 -19.26 1.72 7.07
N GLY A 303 -20.32 2.46 6.75
CA GLY A 303 -20.22 3.61 5.83
C GLY A 303 -19.35 4.75 6.36
N GLY A 304 -19.35 4.97 7.68
CA GLY A 304 -18.51 5.96 8.36
C GLY A 304 -19.02 6.27 9.76
N GLY A 305 -18.87 7.52 10.21
CA GLY A 305 -19.34 7.97 11.52
C GLY A 305 -18.32 7.76 12.64
N ASN A 306 -18.79 7.60 13.88
CA ASN A 306 -17.95 7.46 15.05
C ASN A 306 -18.35 6.26 15.91
N THR A 307 -17.38 5.40 16.26
CA THR A 307 -17.56 4.27 17.17
C THR A 307 -18.65 3.28 16.71
N ASN A 308 -18.85 3.12 15.40
CA ASN A 308 -19.82 2.16 14.86
C ASN A 308 -19.18 0.77 14.69
N GLN A 309 -19.94 -0.29 14.96
CA GLN A 309 -19.48 -1.68 14.87
C GLN A 309 -20.41 -2.52 14.00
N ALA A 310 -19.87 -3.07 12.91
CA ALA A 310 -20.48 -4.13 12.11
C ALA A 310 -19.74 -5.45 12.37
N SER A 311 -20.32 -6.30 13.21
CA SER A 311 -19.71 -7.54 13.72
C SER A 311 -20.52 -8.81 13.41
N GLY A 312 -21.58 -8.70 12.60
CA GLY A 312 -22.28 -9.83 12.02
C GLY A 312 -21.85 -10.08 10.58
N ARG A 313 -21.91 -11.34 10.13
CA ARG A 313 -21.66 -11.66 8.71
C ARG A 313 -22.65 -10.91 7.83
N GLN A 314 -22.14 -10.21 6.81
CA GLN A 314 -22.94 -9.39 5.90
C GLN A 314 -23.77 -8.31 6.62
N SER A 315 -23.36 -7.89 7.83
CA SER A 315 -24.04 -6.81 8.54
C SER A 315 -23.59 -5.44 8.03
N THR A 316 -24.47 -4.45 8.16
CA THR A 316 -24.22 -3.10 7.67
C THR A 316 -24.58 -2.05 8.71
N VAL A 317 -23.67 -1.10 8.94
CA VAL A 317 -23.95 0.16 9.63
C VAL A 317 -23.67 1.31 8.67
N SER A 318 -24.69 2.00 8.18
CA SER A 318 -24.47 3.07 7.19
C SER A 318 -23.68 4.27 7.75
N GLY A 319 -23.74 4.51 9.05
CA GLY A 319 -23.01 5.59 9.74
C GLY A 319 -23.59 5.88 11.13
N GLY A 320 -23.41 7.13 11.60
CA GLY A 320 -23.93 7.58 12.89
C GLY A 320 -22.92 7.49 14.03
N TYR A 321 -23.42 7.32 15.26
CA TYR A 321 -22.60 7.30 16.49
C TYR A 321 -22.95 6.08 17.36
N GLN A 322 -21.95 5.26 17.73
CA GLN A 322 -22.12 4.11 18.63
C GLN A 322 -23.20 3.11 18.22
N ASN A 323 -23.37 2.87 16.91
CA ASN A 323 -24.30 1.87 16.41
C ASN A 323 -23.64 0.49 16.29
N ILE A 324 -24.37 -0.58 16.60
CA ILE A 324 -23.91 -1.97 16.60
C ILE A 324 -24.81 -2.81 15.69
N ALA A 325 -24.22 -3.54 14.73
CA ALA A 325 -24.90 -4.56 13.94
C ALA A 325 -24.13 -5.89 14.05
N SER A 326 -24.54 -6.73 15.01
CA SER A 326 -23.90 -8.01 15.34
C SER A 326 -24.64 -9.24 14.79
N GLY A 327 -25.93 -9.09 14.43
CA GLY A 327 -26.68 -10.17 13.79
C GLY A 327 -26.23 -10.43 12.34
N ILE A 328 -26.34 -11.67 11.88
CA ILE A 328 -26.12 -12.02 10.47
C ILE A 328 -27.18 -11.28 9.61
N PHE A 329 -26.75 -10.61 8.54
CA PHE A 329 -27.60 -9.71 7.72
C PHE A 329 -28.23 -8.53 8.46
N ALA A 330 -27.81 -8.23 9.69
CA ALA A 330 -28.36 -7.11 10.46
C ALA A 330 -27.97 -5.77 9.82
N THR A 331 -28.87 -4.78 9.90
CA THR A 331 -28.66 -3.46 9.32
C THR A 331 -29.02 -2.35 10.31
N VAL A 332 -28.11 -1.39 10.49
CA VAL A 332 -28.40 -0.11 11.14
C VAL A 332 -28.29 1.00 10.10
N PRO A 333 -29.41 1.64 9.69
CA PRO A 333 -29.40 2.71 8.69
C PRO A 333 -28.66 3.98 9.13
N GLY A 334 -28.40 4.15 10.42
CA GLY A 334 -27.76 5.32 11.02
C GLY A 334 -28.33 5.59 12.42
N GLY A 335 -28.26 6.85 12.86
CA GLY A 335 -28.72 7.26 14.19
C GLY A 335 -27.63 7.19 15.25
N ALA A 336 -28.03 7.10 16.52
CA ALA A 336 -27.11 7.03 17.64
C ALA A 336 -27.53 5.93 18.62
N GLY A 337 -26.62 5.01 18.96
CA GLY A 337 -26.84 4.00 19.99
C GLY A 337 -27.82 2.89 19.62
N ALA A 338 -28.00 2.54 18.33
CA ALA A 338 -28.82 1.39 17.95
C ALA A 338 -28.03 0.07 18.05
N ALA A 339 -28.69 -1.04 18.39
CA ALA A 339 -28.10 -2.37 18.40
C ALA A 339 -28.98 -3.42 17.69
N ALA A 340 -28.54 -3.88 16.53
CA ALA A 340 -29.17 -4.95 15.75
C ALA A 340 -28.43 -6.28 15.95
N ALA A 341 -28.95 -7.14 16.83
CA ALA A 341 -28.31 -8.39 17.25
C ALA A 341 -28.92 -9.66 16.63
N ASN A 342 -30.17 -9.60 16.18
CA ASN A 342 -30.86 -10.76 15.61
C ASN A 342 -30.60 -10.91 14.10
N PHE A 343 -30.86 -12.11 13.58
CA PHE A 343 -30.77 -12.40 12.15
C PHE A 343 -31.67 -11.47 11.33
N GLY A 344 -31.10 -10.76 10.36
CA GLY A 344 -31.83 -9.86 9.45
C GLY A 344 -32.54 -8.68 10.12
N GLN A 345 -32.19 -8.36 11.37
CA GLN A 345 -32.78 -7.23 12.10
C GLN A 345 -32.37 -5.90 11.48
N MET A 346 -33.35 -5.03 11.23
CA MET A 346 -33.10 -3.61 11.03
C MET A 346 -33.38 -2.87 12.34
N ALA A 347 -32.43 -2.10 12.88
CA ALA A 347 -32.62 -1.32 14.11
C ALA A 347 -32.29 0.16 13.91
N TYR A 348 -32.99 1.04 14.64
CA TYR A 348 -32.78 2.49 14.62
C TYR A 348 -33.00 3.10 16.01
N ALA A 349 -32.11 4.02 16.38
CA ALA A 349 -32.16 4.74 17.66
C ALA A 349 -31.69 6.20 17.49
N SER A 350 -32.17 7.08 18.38
CA SER A 350 -31.79 8.50 18.42
C SER A 350 -30.92 8.85 19.63
N GLY A 351 -30.36 7.85 20.29
CA GLY A 351 -29.64 7.91 21.55
C GLY A 351 -29.86 6.62 22.34
N SER A 352 -29.13 6.49 23.43
CA SER A 352 -29.31 5.44 24.44
C SER A 352 -29.47 6.08 25.82
N PHE A 353 -30.01 5.35 26.79
CA PHE A 353 -30.04 5.78 28.19
C PHE A 353 -28.70 5.47 28.89
N PHE A 354 -28.27 4.21 28.80
CA PHE A 354 -27.06 3.65 29.39
C PHE A 354 -26.19 2.95 28.34
N SER A 355 -26.80 2.17 27.43
CA SER A 355 -26.07 1.30 26.49
C SER A 355 -26.74 1.23 25.11
N PRO A 356 -25.99 1.06 24.01
CA PRO A 356 -26.59 0.89 22.69
C PRO A 356 -27.66 -0.22 22.67
N GLY A 357 -28.83 0.09 22.13
CA GLY A 357 -29.97 -0.83 22.01
C GLY A 357 -30.98 -0.79 23.14
N ASP A 358 -30.78 0.01 24.18
CA ASP A 358 -31.71 0.16 25.30
C ASP A 358 -32.93 1.05 25.00
N ALA A 359 -32.90 1.82 23.91
CA ALA A 359 -33.95 2.75 23.51
C ALA A 359 -34.08 2.78 21.98
N GLN A 360 -34.74 1.77 21.39
CA GLN A 360 -34.74 1.60 19.93
C GLN A 360 -36.05 1.09 19.35
N THR A 361 -36.16 1.19 18.03
CA THR A 361 -37.19 0.51 17.23
C THR A 361 -36.51 -0.45 16.25
N SER A 362 -37.14 -1.59 16.01
CA SER A 362 -36.63 -2.59 15.08
C SER A 362 -37.69 -3.08 14.11
N THR A 363 -37.25 -3.64 12.97
CA THR A 363 -38.09 -4.38 12.02
C THR A 363 -37.45 -5.72 11.69
N TYR A 364 -38.27 -6.75 11.65
CA TYR A 364 -37.89 -8.14 11.41
C TYR A 364 -38.75 -8.73 10.30
N VAL A 365 -38.20 -9.69 9.55
CA VAL A 365 -38.95 -10.52 8.60
C VAL A 365 -38.83 -11.98 9.02
N LEU A 366 -39.95 -12.65 9.19
CA LEU A 366 -40.01 -14.08 9.51
C LEU A 366 -40.71 -14.82 8.38
N ARG A 367 -40.35 -16.09 8.19
CA ARG A 367 -40.96 -16.95 7.17
C ARG A 367 -40.95 -18.41 7.60
N ASN A 368 -41.86 -19.20 7.03
CA ASN A 368 -41.75 -20.66 7.01
C ASN A 368 -42.72 -21.24 5.95
N LEU A 369 -42.63 -22.54 5.72
CA LEU A 369 -43.51 -23.32 4.87
C LEU A 369 -44.26 -24.34 5.73
N THR A 370 -45.55 -24.51 5.46
CA THR A 370 -46.25 -25.77 5.77
C THR A 370 -46.08 -26.71 4.59
N ASP A 371 -45.95 -28.01 4.81
CA ASP A 371 -45.58 -28.99 3.77
C ASP A 371 -46.68 -30.03 3.48
N GLY A 372 -47.86 -29.85 4.04
CA GLY A 372 -48.98 -30.79 3.89
C GLY A 372 -48.98 -31.93 4.91
N SER A 373 -47.87 -32.17 5.61
CA SER A 373 -47.81 -33.09 6.75
C SER A 373 -48.02 -32.36 8.09
N THR A 374 -47.70 -31.07 8.11
CA THR A 374 -47.84 -30.16 9.25
C THR A 374 -48.92 -29.12 8.97
N THR A 375 -49.89 -29.01 9.88
CA THR A 375 -50.94 -27.98 9.80
C THR A 375 -50.53 -26.70 10.52
N ALA A 376 -49.61 -26.79 11.49
CA ALA A 376 -49.10 -25.66 12.27
C ALA A 376 -47.57 -25.62 12.22
N VAL A 377 -47.02 -24.45 11.89
CA VAL A 377 -45.57 -24.22 11.85
C VAL A 377 -45.23 -22.88 12.50
N GLU A 378 -44.04 -22.81 13.08
CA GLU A 378 -43.47 -21.58 13.61
C GLU A 378 -42.81 -20.76 12.50
N LEU A 379 -42.93 -19.43 12.56
CA LEU A 379 -42.18 -18.53 11.67
C LEU A 379 -40.82 -18.19 12.29
N PHE A 380 -39.76 -18.22 11.47
CA PHE A 380 -38.38 -17.94 11.90
C PHE A 380 -37.75 -16.85 11.03
N LEU A 381 -36.79 -16.11 11.58
CA LEU A 381 -36.04 -15.04 10.89
C LEU A 381 -35.24 -15.58 9.68
N ASP A 382 -34.64 -16.75 9.84
CA ASP A 382 -33.88 -17.45 8.80
C ASP A 382 -34.73 -18.49 8.04
N GLY A 383 -35.99 -18.64 8.45
CA GLY A 383 -36.89 -19.68 7.97
C GLY A 383 -36.63 -21.08 8.51
N SER A 384 -35.81 -21.24 9.55
CA SER A 384 -35.52 -22.56 10.12
C SER A 384 -35.48 -22.61 11.66
N ALA A 385 -34.74 -21.73 12.32
CA ALA A 385 -34.46 -21.84 13.75
C ALA A 385 -34.25 -20.50 14.47
N GLN A 386 -33.91 -19.43 13.75
CA GLN A 386 -33.60 -18.14 14.37
C GLN A 386 -34.89 -17.41 14.77
N ARG A 387 -34.99 -17.02 16.05
CA ARG A 387 -36.14 -16.31 16.63
C ARG A 387 -35.79 -14.87 16.94
N ILE A 388 -36.81 -14.04 17.19
CA ILE A 388 -36.62 -12.72 17.77
C ILE A 388 -36.30 -12.92 19.26
N ALA A 389 -35.03 -12.79 19.63
CA ALA A 389 -34.59 -12.85 21.01
C ALA A 389 -34.99 -11.56 21.75
N ILE A 390 -35.47 -11.70 22.98
CA ILE A 390 -35.81 -10.65 23.92
C ILE A 390 -34.78 -10.71 25.03
N SER A 391 -33.74 -9.89 24.93
CA SER A 391 -32.70 -9.87 25.97
C SER A 391 -33.25 -9.47 27.33
N ASP A 392 -32.50 -9.80 28.37
CA ASP A 392 -32.84 -9.52 29.76
C ASP A 392 -33.21 -8.05 30.01
N ASP A 393 -34.10 -7.88 30.99
CA ASP A 393 -34.58 -6.61 31.52
C ASP A 393 -35.06 -5.63 30.43
N ARG A 394 -35.85 -6.19 29.52
CA ARG A 394 -36.37 -5.50 28.34
C ARG A 394 -37.88 -5.65 28.25
N THR A 395 -38.53 -4.53 27.97
CA THR A 395 -39.94 -4.52 27.58
C THR A 395 -40.05 -4.13 26.11
N VAL A 396 -40.78 -4.94 25.34
CA VAL A 396 -40.92 -4.79 23.90
C VAL A 396 -42.40 -4.73 23.53
N VAL A 397 -42.80 -3.64 22.88
CA VAL A 397 -44.07 -3.57 22.17
C VAL A 397 -43.83 -4.03 20.74
N PHE A 398 -44.70 -4.89 20.22
CA PHE A 398 -44.60 -5.38 18.84
C PHE A 398 -45.92 -5.25 18.08
N GLU A 399 -45.80 -5.07 16.77
CA GLU A 399 -46.87 -5.16 15.79
C GLU A 399 -46.44 -6.12 14.68
N ALA A 400 -47.30 -7.07 14.33
CA ALA A 400 -47.04 -8.05 13.29
C ALA A 400 -48.09 -8.00 12.17
N LEU A 401 -47.62 -7.99 10.92
CA LEU A 401 -48.44 -8.23 9.73
C LEU A 401 -48.01 -9.56 9.12
N ILE A 402 -48.96 -10.49 8.95
CA ILE A 402 -48.70 -11.85 8.49
C ILE A 402 -49.53 -12.15 7.25
N VAL A 403 -48.93 -12.79 6.25
CA VAL A 403 -49.63 -13.27 5.05
C VAL A 403 -49.27 -14.73 4.79
N GLY A 404 -50.28 -15.50 4.39
CA GLY A 404 -50.13 -16.86 3.90
C GLY A 404 -50.66 -16.98 2.47
N GLN A 405 -50.00 -17.77 1.64
CA GLN A 405 -50.47 -18.09 0.29
C GLN A 405 -50.17 -19.55 -0.08
N ARG A 406 -51.17 -20.21 -0.65
CA ARG A 406 -51.04 -21.54 -1.27
C ARG A 406 -50.87 -21.41 -2.79
N PRO A 407 -50.27 -22.42 -3.46
CA PRO A 407 -50.13 -22.45 -4.92
C PRO A 407 -51.44 -22.43 -5.70
N ASP A 408 -52.55 -22.85 -5.08
CA ASP A 408 -53.89 -22.81 -5.66
C ASP A 408 -54.60 -21.46 -5.52
N GLY A 409 -53.89 -20.44 -5.00
CA GLY A 409 -54.40 -19.07 -4.85
C GLY A 409 -55.17 -18.82 -3.57
N ALA A 410 -55.33 -19.81 -2.68
CA ALA A 410 -55.88 -19.56 -1.36
C ALA A 410 -54.92 -18.68 -0.55
N SER A 411 -55.44 -17.55 -0.04
CA SER A 411 -54.65 -16.55 0.69
C SER A 411 -55.41 -15.97 1.87
N ALA A 412 -54.69 -15.57 2.90
CA ALA A 412 -55.21 -14.81 4.03
C ALA A 412 -54.15 -13.85 4.60
N GLY A 413 -54.61 -12.71 5.11
CA GLY A 413 -53.79 -11.72 5.81
C GLY A 413 -54.28 -11.50 7.24
N PHE A 414 -53.33 -11.26 8.15
CA PHE A 414 -53.58 -11.10 9.57
C PHE A 414 -52.76 -9.96 10.17
N ARG A 415 -53.30 -9.32 11.22
CA ARG A 415 -52.60 -8.36 12.06
C ARG A 415 -52.80 -8.70 13.53
N LEU A 416 -51.76 -8.53 14.32
CA LEU A 416 -51.85 -8.57 15.78
C LEU A 416 -50.76 -7.69 16.40
N SER A 417 -50.97 -7.22 17.61
CA SER A 417 -50.00 -6.43 18.39
C SER A 417 -49.96 -6.93 19.83
N GLY A 418 -48.87 -6.67 20.53
CA GLY A 418 -48.74 -7.09 21.93
C GLY A 418 -47.56 -6.48 22.65
N VAL A 419 -47.44 -6.85 23.91
CA VAL A 419 -46.31 -6.49 24.78
C VAL A 419 -45.71 -7.78 25.33
N ILE A 420 -44.41 -7.94 25.14
CA ILE A 420 -43.59 -9.02 25.71
C ILE A 420 -42.52 -8.38 26.60
N ALA A 421 -42.18 -9.02 27.71
CA ALA A 421 -41.10 -8.58 28.56
C ALA A 421 -40.26 -9.77 29.01
N ASN A 422 -38.95 -9.57 29.07
CA ASN A 422 -38.02 -10.43 29.79
C ASN A 422 -37.58 -9.67 31.05
N ILE A 423 -38.00 -10.16 32.22
CA ILE A 423 -37.74 -9.50 33.51
C ILE A 423 -36.99 -10.48 34.41
N ASN A 424 -35.76 -10.15 34.79
CA ASN A 424 -34.85 -11.05 35.52
C ASN A 424 -34.71 -12.45 34.87
N GLY A 425 -34.59 -12.51 33.53
CA GLY A 425 -34.44 -13.77 32.79
C GLY A 425 -35.72 -14.61 32.70
N THR A 426 -36.90 -13.99 32.87
CA THR A 426 -38.20 -14.64 32.64
C THR A 426 -38.95 -13.91 31.54
N THR A 427 -39.13 -14.57 30.40
CA THR A 427 -39.79 -14.03 29.22
C THR A 427 -41.28 -14.38 29.19
N SER A 428 -42.13 -13.35 29.19
CA SER A 428 -43.60 -13.52 29.22
C SER A 428 -44.35 -12.46 28.40
N LEU A 429 -45.50 -12.86 27.85
CA LEU A 429 -46.45 -11.93 27.23
C LEU A 429 -47.24 -11.20 28.32
N LEU A 430 -47.18 -9.88 28.33
CA LEU A 430 -47.98 -9.04 29.23
C LEU A 430 -49.39 -8.77 28.68
N GLY A 431 -49.54 -8.82 27.36
CA GLY A 431 -50.83 -8.69 26.69
C GLY A 431 -50.71 -8.78 25.17
N VAL A 432 -51.77 -9.27 24.52
CA VAL A 432 -51.86 -9.41 23.06
C VAL A 432 -53.26 -9.00 22.62
N THR A 433 -53.37 -8.25 21.52
CA THR A 433 -54.65 -7.91 20.92
C THR A 433 -55.32 -9.16 20.34
N PRO A 434 -56.65 -9.21 20.23
CA PRO A 434 -57.32 -10.22 19.41
C PRO A 434 -56.72 -10.25 17.99
N LEU A 435 -56.66 -11.45 17.41
CA LEU A 435 -56.22 -11.62 16.02
C LEU A 435 -57.18 -10.87 15.08
N GLU A 436 -56.66 -9.90 14.32
CA GLU A 436 -57.42 -9.20 13.29
C GLU A 436 -57.22 -9.92 11.94
N SER A 437 -58.30 -10.41 11.34
CA SER A 437 -58.26 -10.88 9.95
C SER A 437 -58.39 -9.67 9.02
N LEU A 438 -57.39 -9.47 8.17
CA LEU A 438 -57.37 -8.40 7.17
C LEU A 438 -58.11 -8.79 5.87
N GLY A 439 -58.50 -10.06 5.76
CA GLY A 439 -59.16 -10.65 4.59
C GLY A 439 -58.65 -12.04 4.30
N SER A 440 -59.53 -12.89 3.76
CA SER A 440 -59.18 -14.24 3.31
C SER A 440 -60.04 -14.69 2.14
N THR A 441 -59.48 -15.57 1.32
CA THR A 441 -60.28 -16.38 0.39
C THR A 441 -61.11 -17.40 1.18
N PRO A 442 -62.25 -17.90 0.66
CA PRO A 442 -63.06 -18.90 1.37
C PRO A 442 -62.26 -20.14 1.80
N ALA A 443 -61.32 -20.59 0.96
CA ALA A 443 -60.43 -21.73 1.23
C ALA A 443 -59.42 -21.48 2.37
N ALA A 444 -59.21 -20.23 2.77
CA ALA A 444 -58.30 -19.83 3.85
C ALA A 444 -59.01 -19.32 5.12
N SER A 445 -60.35 -19.42 5.17
CA SER A 445 -61.17 -18.89 6.27
C SER A 445 -60.91 -19.54 7.65
N SER A 446 -60.31 -20.73 7.68
CA SER A 446 -59.97 -21.47 8.90
C SER A 446 -58.54 -21.23 9.40
N TRP A 447 -57.75 -20.43 8.68
CA TRP A 447 -56.36 -20.21 9.03
C TRP A 447 -56.24 -19.29 10.24
N THR A 448 -55.27 -19.56 11.10
CA THR A 448 -55.07 -18.82 12.35
C THR A 448 -53.61 -18.50 12.59
N VAL A 449 -53.37 -17.51 13.45
CA VAL A 449 -52.06 -17.14 13.96
C VAL A 449 -52.15 -17.03 15.47
N ILE A 450 -51.18 -17.60 16.17
CA ILE A 450 -50.99 -17.40 17.61
C ILE A 450 -49.59 -16.84 17.86
N VAL A 451 -49.46 -16.04 18.90
CA VAL A 451 -48.19 -15.52 19.40
C VAL A 451 -47.95 -16.02 20.81
N LEU A 452 -46.70 -16.38 21.10
CA LEU A 452 -46.27 -16.98 22.35
C LEU A 452 -44.97 -16.32 22.81
N ALA A 453 -44.77 -16.24 24.12
CA ALA A 453 -43.45 -16.05 24.71
C ALA A 453 -42.83 -17.44 24.94
N ASP A 454 -41.61 -17.66 24.48
CA ASP A 454 -40.83 -18.86 24.75
C ASP A 454 -39.75 -18.53 25.77
N ASP A 455 -40.07 -18.78 27.05
CA ASP A 455 -39.24 -18.49 28.21
C ASP A 455 -37.88 -19.21 28.18
N PRO A 456 -37.78 -20.52 27.90
CA PRO A 456 -36.48 -21.20 27.81
C PRO A 456 -35.52 -20.65 26.74
N SER A 457 -36.03 -19.95 25.73
CA SER A 457 -35.22 -19.39 24.64
C SER A 457 -35.22 -17.86 24.65
N ASP A 458 -35.82 -17.23 25.66
CA ASP A 458 -36.07 -15.79 25.78
C ASP A 458 -36.49 -15.14 24.47
N SER A 459 -37.58 -15.64 23.87
CA SER A 459 -37.92 -15.23 22.50
C SER A 459 -39.41 -15.06 22.23
N LEU A 460 -39.71 -14.21 21.24
CA LEU A 460 -41.03 -14.01 20.69
C LEU A 460 -41.29 -15.01 19.55
N ARG A 461 -42.38 -15.77 19.68
CA ARG A 461 -42.72 -16.88 18.78
C ARG A 461 -44.07 -16.66 18.11
N PHE A 462 -44.12 -16.87 16.78
CA PHE A 462 -45.35 -16.83 15.99
C PHE A 462 -45.62 -18.20 15.38
N VAL A 463 -46.81 -18.75 15.61
CA VAL A 463 -47.23 -20.03 15.02
C VAL A 463 -48.44 -19.78 14.14
N VAL A 464 -48.32 -20.19 12.87
CA VAL A 464 -49.38 -20.11 11.86
C VAL A 464 -49.99 -21.48 11.66
N THR A 465 -51.30 -21.54 11.48
CA THR A 465 -52.04 -22.79 11.22
C THR A 465 -52.86 -22.67 9.94
N THR A 466 -52.79 -23.70 9.10
CA THR A 466 -53.56 -23.86 7.85
C THR A 466 -54.18 -25.26 7.78
N SER A 467 -54.95 -25.52 6.73
CA SER A 467 -55.27 -26.89 6.31
C SER A 467 -53.98 -27.64 5.94
N ALA A 468 -53.97 -28.98 6.05
CA ALA A 468 -52.83 -29.85 5.78
C ALA A 468 -52.39 -29.85 4.30
N THR A 469 -51.84 -28.73 3.85
CA THR A 469 -51.46 -28.44 2.46
C THR A 469 -50.32 -27.44 2.42
N PHE A 470 -49.49 -27.52 1.38
CA PHE A 470 -48.37 -26.62 1.22
C PHE A 470 -48.80 -25.14 1.20
N THR A 471 -48.34 -24.35 2.17
CA THR A 471 -48.62 -22.90 2.28
C THR A 471 -47.34 -22.15 2.64
N ALA A 472 -47.02 -21.10 1.88
CA ALA A 472 -45.91 -20.20 2.17
C ALA A 472 -46.37 -19.06 3.08
N TRP A 473 -45.59 -18.77 4.11
CA TRP A 473 -45.91 -17.76 5.11
C TRP A 473 -44.79 -16.75 5.27
N VAL A 474 -45.17 -15.48 5.38
CA VAL A 474 -44.25 -14.37 5.68
C VAL A 474 -44.89 -13.46 6.70
N ALA A 475 -44.09 -12.97 7.64
CA ALA A 475 -44.46 -11.94 8.58
C ALA A 475 -43.45 -10.80 8.58
N THR A 476 -43.92 -9.56 8.72
CA THR A 476 -43.10 -8.46 9.21
C THR A 476 -43.48 -8.16 10.64
N VAL A 477 -42.49 -7.97 11.51
CA VAL A 477 -42.70 -7.59 12.92
C VAL A 477 -41.93 -6.32 13.17
N ARG A 478 -42.64 -5.27 13.58
CA ARG A 478 -42.05 -4.01 14.02
C ARG A 478 -42.09 -3.94 15.54
N THR A 479 -40.99 -3.55 16.16
CA THR A 479 -40.89 -3.41 17.62
C THR A 479 -40.49 -2.00 18.05
N VAL A 480 -40.89 -1.65 19.26
CA VAL A 480 -40.31 -0.55 20.04
C VAL A 480 -39.94 -1.14 21.39
N GLU A 481 -38.70 -0.92 21.81
CA GLU A 481 -38.15 -1.56 23.01
C GLU A 481 -37.43 -0.57 23.91
N VAL A 482 -37.54 -0.84 25.20
CA VAL A 482 -36.83 -0.13 26.26
C VAL A 482 -36.21 -1.12 27.23
N SER A 483 -34.99 -0.82 27.67
CA SER A 483 -34.31 -1.46 28.79
C SER A 483 -33.77 -0.40 29.74
N VAL A 484 -33.63 -0.75 31.02
CA VAL A 484 -33.27 0.19 32.10
C VAL A 484 -31.99 -0.18 32.83
N ASP A 485 -31.25 -1.17 32.31
CA ASP A 485 -30.00 -1.66 32.88
C ASP A 485 -28.73 -1.25 32.10
#